data_AF-A0A7S3PEG7-F1
#
_entry.id   AF-A0A7S3PEG7-F1
#
_cell.length_a   1.000
_cell.length_b   1.000
_cell.length_c   1.000
_cell.angle_alpha   90.00
_cell.angle_beta   90.00
_cell.angle_gamma   90.00
#
_symmetry.space_group_name_H-M   'P 1'
#
loop_
_entity.id
_entity.type
_entity.pdbx_description
1 polymer ?
#
loop_
_entity_poly.entity_id
_entity_poly.type
_entity_poly.pdbx_seq_one_letter_code
_entity_poly.pdbx_strand_id
1 'polypeptide(L)'
;MKFPKEDKADEEIVEPLVVRVDVAVAKPTQKRAFCASCGNICLVVTLLILVGAFMLAPLRGSSFGSCAGKGACLNNTGSISFGSCNGDKACQNNQGPVGWASCNGDEACVANKGAVAAMSCNGDASCHSAQSTAVVGKTSCNGDHSCQGNAGVVGPMSCNGDGSCREASDNASVAQGSCNGDASCRKNAARVEAGSCNGDGACDHNHRHIRKGTCNGDHACPG
;
A
#
# COMPACT_ATOMS: atom_id res chain seq x y z
N MET A 1 -19.74 43.10 35.77
CA MET A 1 -20.44 41.83 35.45
C MET A 1 -19.50 40.69 35.80
N LYS A 2 -20.01 39.70 36.54
CA LYS A 2 -19.28 38.57 37.14
C LYS A 2 -18.81 37.59 36.07
N PHE A 3 -17.55 37.17 36.14
CA PHE A 3 -17.08 35.95 35.50
C PHE A 3 -17.56 34.75 36.34
N PRO A 4 -18.26 33.75 35.76
CA PRO A 4 -18.57 32.53 36.47
C PRO A 4 -17.35 31.60 36.52
N LYS A 5 -17.39 30.75 37.56
CA LYS A 5 -16.32 29.92 38.10
C LYS A 5 -16.02 28.69 37.23
N GLU A 6 -14.79 28.23 37.30
CA GLU A 6 -14.34 26.92 36.83
C GLU A 6 -14.97 25.83 37.71
N ASP A 7 -15.80 24.98 37.12
CA ASP A 7 -16.27 23.74 37.75
C ASP A 7 -15.31 22.60 37.42
N LYS A 8 -14.86 21.95 38.49
CA LYS A 8 -14.02 20.76 38.49
C LYS A 8 -14.79 19.59 37.86
N ALA A 9 -14.18 18.92 36.88
CA ALA A 9 -14.62 17.61 36.43
C ALA A 9 -13.81 16.55 37.17
N ASP A 10 -14.54 15.62 37.78
CA ASP A 10 -14.06 14.60 38.70
C ASP A 10 -13.18 13.55 38.01
N GLU A 11 -12.15 13.16 38.75
CA GLU A 11 -11.16 12.14 38.45
C GLU A 11 -11.76 10.76 38.76
N GLU A 12 -12.22 10.03 37.74
CA GLU A 12 -12.67 8.65 37.89
C GLU A 12 -11.45 7.73 38.01
N ILE A 13 -11.08 7.44 39.26
CA ILE A 13 -10.03 6.49 39.63
C ILE A 13 -10.58 5.08 39.41
N VAL A 14 -10.14 4.42 38.35
CA VAL A 14 -10.39 2.99 38.13
C VAL A 14 -9.53 2.19 39.10
N GLU A 15 -10.15 1.62 40.15
CA GLU A 15 -9.48 0.72 41.08
C GLU A 15 -8.97 -0.54 40.38
N PRO A 16 -7.75 -1.02 40.67
CA PRO A 16 -7.28 -2.30 40.15
C PRO A 16 -7.96 -3.44 40.90
N LEU A 17 -8.57 -4.35 40.13
CA LEU A 17 -9.12 -5.62 40.59
C LEU A 17 -8.02 -6.47 41.26
N VAL A 18 -7.94 -6.44 42.59
CA VAL A 18 -7.02 -7.30 43.36
C VAL A 18 -7.63 -8.69 43.48
N VAL A 19 -7.22 -9.60 42.60
CA VAL A 19 -7.51 -11.02 42.73
C VAL A 19 -6.68 -11.58 43.88
N ARG A 20 -7.34 -11.88 45.02
CA ARG A 20 -6.72 -12.61 46.13
C ARG A 20 -6.58 -14.08 45.73
N VAL A 21 -5.34 -14.51 45.50
CA VAL A 21 -4.99 -15.92 45.38
C VAL A 21 -4.57 -16.40 46.77
N ASP A 22 -5.43 -17.16 47.44
CA ASP A 22 -5.08 -17.87 48.66
C ASP A 22 -4.09 -18.99 48.32
N VAL A 23 -2.80 -18.73 48.56
CA VAL A 23 -1.75 -19.74 48.44
C VAL A 23 -1.80 -20.63 49.67
N ALA A 24 -2.41 -21.80 49.54
CA ALA A 24 -2.32 -22.86 50.52
C ALA A 24 -0.84 -23.32 50.63
N VAL A 25 -0.18 -22.99 51.73
CA VAL A 25 1.17 -23.45 52.06
C VAL A 25 1.10 -24.92 52.48
N ALA A 26 1.43 -25.83 51.56
CA ALA A 26 1.63 -27.24 51.87
C ALA A 26 2.94 -27.43 52.68
N LYS A 27 2.83 -28.08 53.84
CA LYS A 27 3.96 -28.42 54.72
C LYS A 27 4.89 -29.47 54.07
N PRO A 28 6.20 -29.45 54.40
CA PRO A 28 7.21 -30.24 53.69
C PRO A 28 7.43 -31.59 54.38
N THR A 29 7.01 -32.68 53.73
CA THR A 29 7.51 -34.02 54.08
C THR A 29 7.44 -34.94 52.87
N GLN A 30 8.59 -35.19 52.24
CA GLN A 30 9.19 -36.53 52.13
C GLN A 30 10.26 -36.54 51.04
N LYS A 31 11.37 -37.18 51.37
CA LYS A 31 12.62 -37.21 50.64
C LYS A 31 12.52 -38.12 49.41
N ARG A 32 13.22 -37.70 48.34
CA ARG A 32 13.94 -38.51 47.34
C ARG A 32 13.16 -39.62 46.62
N ALA A 33 12.78 -39.33 45.39
CA ALA A 33 12.98 -40.24 44.26
C ALA A 33 13.17 -39.38 43.00
N PHE A 34 14.43 -39.13 42.63
CA PHE A 34 14.75 -38.57 41.32
C PHE A 34 14.44 -39.65 40.29
N CYS A 35 13.27 -39.54 39.67
CA CYS A 35 12.78 -40.51 38.71
C CYS A 35 13.55 -40.31 37.38
N ALA A 36 14.28 -41.32 36.93
CA ALA A 36 14.99 -41.30 35.65
C ALA A 36 14.05 -41.08 34.43
N SER A 37 12.73 -41.25 34.60
CA SER A 37 11.72 -40.90 33.60
C SER A 37 11.44 -39.40 33.48
N CYS A 38 11.80 -38.59 34.49
CA CYS A 38 11.68 -37.13 34.43
C CYS A 38 12.74 -36.50 33.52
N GLY A 39 13.92 -37.13 33.38
CA GLY A 39 15.00 -36.63 32.51
C GLY A 39 14.62 -36.67 31.03
N ASN A 40 14.02 -37.77 30.58
CA ASN A 40 13.61 -37.92 29.17
C ASN A 40 12.42 -37.03 28.82
N ILE A 41 11.46 -36.85 29.73
CA ILE A 41 10.32 -35.93 29.51
C ILE A 41 10.83 -34.49 29.46
N CYS A 42 11.76 -34.10 30.34
CA CYS A 42 12.35 -32.77 30.32
C CYS A 42 13.12 -32.51 29.01
N LEU A 43 13.88 -33.51 28.52
CA LEU A 43 14.63 -33.42 27.28
C LEU A 43 13.71 -33.28 26.05
N VAL A 44 12.64 -34.07 25.97
CA VAL A 44 11.64 -33.99 24.88
C VAL A 44 10.92 -32.65 24.90
N VAL A 45 10.50 -32.15 26.07
CA VAL A 45 9.85 -30.84 26.17
C VAL A 45 10.81 -29.71 25.78
N THR A 46 12.07 -29.76 26.19
CA THR A 46 13.07 -28.77 25.74
C THR A 46 13.34 -28.86 24.25
N LEU A 47 13.39 -30.05 23.66
CA LEU A 47 13.52 -30.24 22.21
C LEU A 47 12.32 -29.70 21.45
N LEU A 48 11.09 -29.93 21.93
CA LEU A 48 9.88 -29.39 21.32
C LEU A 48 9.80 -27.87 21.44
N ILE A 49 10.23 -27.29 22.56
CA ILE A 49 10.32 -25.83 22.71
C ILE A 49 11.40 -25.24 21.79
N LEU A 50 12.56 -25.90 21.67
CA LEU A 50 13.64 -25.44 20.77
C LEU A 50 13.27 -25.58 19.29
N VAL A 51 12.66 -26.69 18.89
CA VAL A 51 12.16 -26.90 17.52
C VAL A 51 10.99 -25.95 17.23
N GLY A 52 10.08 -25.76 18.19
CA GLY A 52 9.01 -24.79 18.08
C GLY A 52 9.52 -23.35 17.94
N ALA A 53 10.52 -22.96 18.73
CA ALA A 53 11.17 -21.65 18.64
C ALA A 53 11.97 -21.48 17.34
N PHE A 54 12.52 -22.55 16.77
CA PHE A 54 13.24 -22.51 15.48
C PHE A 54 12.27 -22.43 14.29
N MET A 55 11.10 -23.05 14.38
CA MET A 55 10.04 -22.99 13.36
C MET A 55 9.18 -21.71 13.46
N LEU A 56 9.12 -21.09 14.64
CA LEU A 56 8.44 -19.81 14.89
C LEU A 56 9.38 -18.60 14.83
N ALA A 57 10.67 -18.80 14.57
CA ALA A 57 11.55 -17.70 14.23
C ALA A 57 11.07 -17.15 12.88
N PRO A 58 10.55 -15.91 12.82
CA PRO A 58 10.29 -15.30 11.52
C PRO A 58 11.64 -15.27 10.80
N LEU A 59 11.70 -15.87 9.61
CA LEU A 59 12.79 -15.66 8.67
C LEU A 59 12.88 -14.15 8.42
N ARG A 60 13.69 -13.47 9.22
CA ARG A 60 14.01 -12.06 9.04
C ARG A 60 14.80 -11.96 7.75
N GLY A 61 14.15 -11.52 6.68
CA GLY A 61 14.86 -10.98 5.51
C GLY A 61 14.51 -11.55 4.14
N SER A 62 13.39 -12.25 3.96
CA SER A 62 12.87 -12.52 2.62
C SER A 62 11.38 -12.23 2.62
N SER A 63 10.97 -11.11 2.03
CA SER A 63 9.57 -10.84 1.75
C SER A 63 9.07 -11.92 0.79
N PHE A 64 8.49 -12.99 1.31
CA PHE A 64 7.77 -13.95 0.49
C PHE A 64 6.79 -13.16 -0.39
N GLY A 65 7.04 -13.14 -1.70
CA GLY A 65 6.19 -12.45 -2.69
C GLY A 65 6.46 -10.96 -2.94
N SER A 66 7.58 -10.37 -2.52
CA SER A 66 7.92 -8.98 -2.90
C SER A 66 9.40 -8.78 -3.15
N CYS A 67 9.76 -7.72 -3.88
CA CYS A 67 11.15 -7.38 -4.19
C CYS A 67 11.91 -8.48 -4.95
N ALA A 68 11.22 -9.23 -5.81
CA ALA A 68 11.81 -10.38 -6.52
C ALA A 68 12.80 -9.98 -7.63
N GLY A 69 12.52 -8.89 -8.35
CA GLY A 69 13.32 -8.41 -9.47
C GLY A 69 14.66 -7.78 -9.06
N LYS A 70 15.56 -7.63 -10.03
CA LYS A 70 16.89 -7.08 -9.80
C LYS A 70 16.79 -5.63 -9.35
N GLY A 71 17.28 -5.35 -8.14
CA GLY A 71 17.24 -4.02 -7.57
C GLY A 71 15.82 -3.48 -7.36
N ALA A 72 14.80 -4.36 -7.34
CA ALA A 72 13.40 -3.98 -7.31
C ALA A 72 13.05 -2.98 -6.20
N CYS A 73 13.68 -3.12 -5.03
CA CYS A 73 13.43 -2.27 -3.87
C CYS A 73 14.66 -1.44 -3.46
N LEU A 74 15.63 -1.27 -4.37
CA LEU A 74 16.84 -0.52 -4.07
C LEU A 74 16.50 0.93 -3.67
N ASN A 75 17.02 1.37 -2.52
CA ASN A 75 16.80 2.71 -1.96
C ASN A 75 15.32 3.10 -1.76
N ASN A 76 14.41 2.14 -1.69
CA ASN A 76 13.02 2.42 -1.32
C ASN A 76 12.92 2.79 0.16
N THR A 77 12.24 3.90 0.47
CA THR A 77 11.94 4.32 1.86
C THR A 77 10.46 4.17 2.22
N GLY A 78 9.59 3.87 1.26
CA GLY A 78 8.16 3.62 1.49
C GLY A 78 7.86 2.23 2.04
N SER A 79 6.70 2.03 2.68
CA SER A 79 6.27 0.68 3.09
C SER A 79 5.86 -0.14 1.86
N ILE A 80 6.31 -1.39 1.77
CA ILE A 80 5.94 -2.31 0.68
C ILE A 80 5.03 -3.41 1.22
N SER A 81 3.85 -3.55 0.63
CA SER A 81 2.90 -4.62 0.96
C SER A 81 3.20 -5.91 0.19
N PHE A 82 2.72 -7.05 0.71
CA PHE A 82 2.84 -8.36 0.07
C PHE A 82 2.43 -8.35 -1.41
N GLY A 83 3.14 -9.13 -2.24
CA GLY A 83 2.82 -9.28 -3.66
C GLY A 83 3.33 -8.15 -4.55
N SER A 84 4.17 -7.22 -4.06
CA SER A 84 4.49 -5.97 -4.75
C SER A 84 5.96 -5.83 -5.13
N CYS A 85 6.27 -4.90 -6.03
CA CYS A 85 7.65 -4.56 -6.41
C CYS A 85 8.42 -5.77 -6.95
N ASN A 86 7.82 -6.56 -7.85
CA ASN A 86 8.43 -7.81 -8.32
C ASN A 86 9.21 -7.69 -9.63
N GLY A 87 8.97 -6.66 -10.45
CA GLY A 87 9.77 -6.38 -11.65
C GLY A 87 11.15 -5.79 -11.35
N ASP A 88 11.99 -5.70 -12.37
CA ASP A 88 13.32 -5.11 -12.27
C ASP A 88 13.22 -3.63 -11.91
N LYS A 89 13.94 -3.22 -10.86
CA LYS A 89 13.88 -1.88 -10.26
C LYS A 89 12.46 -1.37 -9.96
N ALA A 90 11.45 -2.24 -9.86
CA ALA A 90 10.04 -1.83 -9.86
C ALA A 90 9.68 -0.72 -8.87
N CYS A 91 10.31 -0.68 -7.70
CA CYS A 91 10.12 0.34 -6.67
C CYS A 91 11.44 1.04 -6.28
N GLN A 92 12.42 1.07 -7.19
CA GLN A 92 13.69 1.71 -6.93
C GLN A 92 13.49 3.20 -6.59
N ASN A 93 14.12 3.67 -5.51
CA ASN A 93 14.00 5.04 -4.99
C ASN A 93 12.57 5.50 -4.66
N ASN A 94 11.60 4.58 -4.50
CA ASN A 94 10.23 4.93 -4.12
C ASN A 94 10.16 5.41 -2.66
N GLN A 95 9.39 6.46 -2.40
CA GLN A 95 9.24 7.08 -1.07
C GLN A 95 7.84 6.87 -0.48
N GLY A 96 6.82 6.69 -1.32
CA GLY A 96 5.43 6.53 -0.89
C GLY A 96 5.07 5.09 -0.50
N PRO A 97 4.01 4.87 0.28
CA PRO A 97 3.55 3.51 0.59
C PRO A 97 3.03 2.81 -0.68
N VAL A 98 3.39 1.53 -0.83
CA VAL A 98 2.95 0.65 -1.91
C VAL A 98 1.98 -0.40 -1.37
N GLY A 99 0.75 -0.37 -1.88
CA GLY A 99 -0.32 -1.29 -1.51
C GLY A 99 -0.14 -2.70 -2.06
N TRP A 100 -0.95 -3.64 -1.57
CA TRP A 100 -0.91 -5.06 -1.95
C TRP A 100 -0.96 -5.28 -3.47
N ALA A 101 -0.16 -6.22 -3.97
CA ALA A 101 -0.10 -6.61 -5.38
C ALA A 101 0.06 -5.44 -6.37
N SER A 102 0.96 -4.50 -6.07
CA SER A 102 1.17 -3.28 -6.86
C SER A 102 2.62 -3.14 -7.33
N CYS A 103 2.86 -2.26 -8.32
CA CYS A 103 4.22 -1.99 -8.81
C CYS A 103 4.93 -3.27 -9.29
N ASN A 104 4.28 -4.14 -10.06
CA ASN A 104 4.88 -5.42 -10.43
C ASN A 104 5.59 -5.45 -11.79
N GLY A 105 5.34 -4.49 -12.67
CA GLY A 105 6.10 -4.31 -13.91
C GLY A 105 7.51 -3.77 -13.67
N ASP A 106 8.32 -3.80 -14.72
CA ASP A 106 9.67 -3.25 -14.71
C ASP A 106 9.62 -1.74 -14.58
N GLU A 107 10.43 -1.19 -13.69
CA GLU A 107 10.48 0.23 -13.37
C GLU A 107 9.12 0.87 -12.98
N ALA A 108 8.11 0.06 -12.63
CA ALA A 108 6.71 0.47 -12.51
C ALA A 108 6.46 1.70 -11.62
N CYS A 109 7.12 1.78 -10.47
CA CYS A 109 6.98 2.83 -9.46
C CYS A 109 8.33 3.49 -9.14
N VAL A 110 9.27 3.49 -10.08
CA VAL A 110 10.59 4.11 -9.87
C VAL A 110 10.43 5.59 -9.51
N ALA A 111 11.13 5.98 -8.45
CA ALA A 111 11.16 7.35 -7.94
C ALA A 111 9.76 7.94 -7.61
N ASN A 112 8.75 7.10 -7.42
CA ASN A 112 7.43 7.55 -7.01
C ASN A 112 7.46 8.07 -5.56
N LYS A 113 6.77 9.18 -5.32
CA LYS A 113 6.70 9.82 -3.99
C LYS A 113 5.32 9.72 -3.34
N GLY A 114 4.27 9.55 -4.15
CA GLY A 114 2.89 9.47 -3.68
C GLY A 114 2.49 8.06 -3.22
N ALA A 115 1.34 7.95 -2.56
CA ALA A 115 0.80 6.66 -2.17
C ALA A 115 0.25 5.90 -3.38
N VAL A 116 0.65 4.63 -3.51
CA VAL A 116 0.11 3.69 -4.51
C VAL A 116 -0.84 2.73 -3.81
N ALA A 117 -2.14 2.83 -4.11
CA ALA A 117 -3.14 1.91 -3.56
C ALA A 117 -3.04 0.51 -4.18
N ALA A 118 -3.66 -0.48 -3.52
CA ALA A 118 -3.59 -1.88 -3.92
C ALA A 118 -3.99 -2.14 -5.39
N MET A 119 -3.38 -3.16 -6.00
CA MET A 119 -3.58 -3.59 -7.38
C MET A 119 -3.35 -2.49 -8.43
N SER A 120 -2.40 -1.58 -8.19
CA SER A 120 -2.16 -0.43 -9.09
C SER A 120 -0.73 -0.40 -9.59
N CYS A 121 -0.49 0.36 -10.66
CA CYS A 121 0.83 0.53 -11.25
C CYS A 121 1.48 -0.81 -11.65
N ASN A 122 0.73 -1.75 -12.23
CA ASN A 122 1.28 -3.08 -12.52
C ASN A 122 1.93 -3.22 -13.91
N GLY A 123 1.68 -2.30 -14.84
CA GLY A 123 2.38 -2.25 -16.12
C GLY A 123 3.80 -1.70 -16.01
N ASP A 124 4.59 -1.90 -17.06
CA ASP A 124 5.97 -1.43 -17.14
C ASP A 124 6.01 0.09 -17.15
N ALA A 125 6.87 0.66 -16.29
CA ALA A 125 7.01 2.09 -16.05
C ALA A 125 5.67 2.84 -15.81
N SER A 126 4.61 2.14 -15.42
CA SER A 126 3.23 2.63 -15.34
C SER A 126 3.05 3.86 -14.46
N CYS A 127 3.79 3.97 -13.35
CA CYS A 127 3.81 5.10 -12.43
C CYS A 127 5.22 5.68 -12.27
N HIS A 128 6.11 5.42 -13.24
CA HIS A 128 7.49 5.90 -13.18
C HIS A 128 7.49 7.43 -13.12
N SER A 129 8.16 7.96 -12.09
CA SER A 129 8.31 9.39 -11.86
C SER A 129 6.99 10.13 -11.71
N ALA A 130 5.93 9.46 -11.21
CA ALA A 130 4.74 10.15 -10.74
C ALA A 130 5.15 11.20 -9.69
N GLN A 131 4.89 12.47 -9.98
CA GLN A 131 5.46 13.58 -9.22
C GLN A 131 4.79 13.78 -7.85
N SER A 132 5.43 14.63 -7.04
CA SER A 132 5.66 14.51 -5.59
C SER A 132 4.47 14.34 -4.62
N THR A 133 3.23 14.33 -5.08
CA THR A 133 2.03 14.23 -4.22
C THR A 133 0.88 13.43 -4.83
N ALA A 134 1.02 12.91 -6.05
CA ALA A 134 -0.06 12.21 -6.74
C ALA A 134 -0.43 10.91 -5.99
N VAL A 135 -1.68 10.83 -5.51
CA VAL A 135 -2.22 9.57 -4.98
C VAL A 135 -2.76 8.77 -6.16
N VAL A 136 -2.31 7.52 -6.28
CA VAL A 136 -2.86 6.56 -7.25
C VAL A 136 -3.92 5.72 -6.56
N GLY A 137 -5.17 5.87 -6.99
CA GLY A 137 -6.32 5.14 -6.49
C GLY A 137 -6.25 3.64 -6.81
N LYS A 138 -7.00 2.83 -6.06
CA LYS A 138 -7.01 1.37 -6.18
C LYS A 138 -7.35 0.92 -7.61
N THR A 139 -6.65 -0.10 -8.10
CA THR A 139 -6.89 -0.70 -9.43
C THR A 139 -6.76 0.33 -10.55
N SER A 140 -5.69 1.14 -10.53
CA SER A 140 -5.44 2.20 -11.50
C SER A 140 -4.03 2.12 -12.07
N CYS A 141 -3.79 2.80 -13.19
CA CYS A 141 -2.46 2.86 -13.81
C CYS A 141 -1.90 1.47 -14.16
N ASN A 142 -2.73 0.53 -14.61
CA ASN A 142 -2.27 -0.85 -14.84
C ASN A 142 -1.71 -1.11 -16.24
N GLY A 143 -1.97 -0.23 -17.21
CA GLY A 143 -1.34 -0.29 -18.53
C GLY A 143 0.11 0.20 -18.49
N ASP A 144 0.88 -0.20 -19.49
CA ASP A 144 2.28 0.19 -19.65
C ASP A 144 2.37 1.70 -19.86
N HIS A 145 3.29 2.35 -19.16
CA HIS A 145 3.47 3.82 -19.19
C HIS A 145 2.22 4.65 -18.87
N SER A 146 1.12 4.07 -18.37
CA SER A 146 -0.17 4.73 -18.16
C SER A 146 0.00 6.08 -17.43
N CYS A 147 0.30 6.06 -16.15
CA CYS A 147 0.50 7.25 -15.33
C CYS A 147 1.96 7.75 -15.31
N GLN A 148 2.77 7.43 -16.32
CA GLN A 148 4.17 7.84 -16.36
C GLN A 148 4.27 9.37 -16.34
N GLY A 149 5.03 9.91 -15.38
CA GLY A 149 5.22 11.35 -15.24
C GLY A 149 3.95 12.14 -14.89
N ASN A 150 2.84 11.49 -14.54
CA ASN A 150 1.64 12.17 -14.10
C ASN A 150 1.89 12.87 -12.75
N ALA A 151 1.47 14.13 -12.65
CA ALA A 151 1.57 14.92 -11.42
C ALA A 151 0.23 15.11 -10.70
N GLY A 152 -0.90 14.79 -11.35
CA GLY A 152 -2.25 14.92 -10.80
C GLY A 152 -2.71 13.71 -9.97
N VAL A 153 -3.77 13.87 -9.18
CA VAL A 153 -4.41 12.75 -8.45
C VAL A 153 -5.16 11.84 -9.42
N VAL A 154 -4.97 10.53 -9.27
CA VAL A 154 -5.67 9.50 -10.07
C VAL A 154 -6.70 8.79 -9.18
N GLY A 155 -7.97 8.93 -9.52
CA GLY A 155 -9.07 8.25 -8.85
C GLY A 155 -9.05 6.74 -9.10
N PRO A 156 -9.72 5.93 -8.26
CA PRO A 156 -9.77 4.47 -8.44
C PRO A 156 -10.27 4.05 -9.82
N MET A 157 -9.85 2.89 -10.30
CA MET A 157 -10.31 2.31 -11.58
C MET A 157 -10.09 3.24 -12.78
N SER A 158 -8.99 3.99 -12.80
CA SER A 158 -8.70 4.99 -13.84
C SER A 158 -7.34 4.75 -14.49
N CYS A 159 -7.12 5.33 -15.68
CA CYS A 159 -5.83 5.30 -16.36
C CYS A 159 -5.33 3.85 -16.58
N ASN A 160 -6.20 2.92 -16.96
CA ASN A 160 -5.82 1.52 -17.10
C ASN A 160 -5.33 1.12 -18.51
N GLY A 161 -5.54 1.95 -19.52
CA GLY A 161 -5.01 1.73 -20.86
C GLY A 161 -3.53 2.08 -20.96
N ASP A 162 -2.84 1.60 -21.99
CA ASP A 162 -1.42 1.86 -22.20
C ASP A 162 -1.20 3.34 -22.51
N GLY A 163 -0.27 3.99 -21.81
CA GLY A 163 0.01 5.43 -21.93
C GLY A 163 -1.16 6.35 -21.54
N SER A 164 -2.22 5.84 -20.93
CA SER A 164 -3.37 6.64 -20.48
C SER A 164 -3.04 7.51 -19.26
N CYS A 165 -3.34 8.81 -19.32
CA CYS A 165 -2.94 9.81 -18.32
C CYS A 165 -1.43 10.11 -18.26
N ARG A 166 -0.66 9.64 -19.23
CA ARG A 166 0.79 9.90 -19.28
C ARG A 166 1.07 11.39 -19.39
N GLU A 167 2.02 11.88 -18.61
CA GLU A 167 2.47 13.28 -18.61
C GLU A 167 1.32 14.28 -18.34
N ALA A 168 0.27 13.87 -17.61
CA ALA A 168 -0.78 14.79 -17.20
C ALA A 168 -0.27 15.77 -16.12
N SER A 169 -0.68 17.04 -16.23
CA SER A 169 -0.20 18.11 -15.34
C SER A 169 -0.71 17.91 -13.90
N ASP A 170 -0.06 18.58 -12.95
CA ASP A 170 -0.47 18.71 -11.56
C ASP A 170 -1.94 19.16 -11.38
N ASN A 171 -2.45 20.01 -12.27
CA ASN A 171 -3.85 20.46 -12.27
C ASN A 171 -4.82 19.45 -12.87
N ALA A 172 -4.32 18.35 -13.46
CA ALA A 172 -5.12 17.36 -14.16
C ALA A 172 -5.52 16.21 -13.22
N SER A 173 -6.41 16.50 -12.26
CA SER A 173 -7.02 15.43 -11.45
C SER A 173 -7.94 14.57 -12.31
N VAL A 174 -7.73 13.26 -12.30
CA VAL A 174 -8.57 12.26 -12.98
C VAL A 174 -9.50 11.62 -11.96
N ALA A 175 -10.80 11.83 -12.08
CA ALA A 175 -11.78 11.21 -11.18
C ALA A 175 -12.03 9.73 -11.53
N GLN A 176 -12.61 8.99 -10.58
CA GLN A 176 -12.87 7.56 -10.65
C GLN A 176 -13.44 7.10 -12.01
N GLY A 177 -12.95 5.96 -12.50
CA GLY A 177 -13.52 5.29 -13.67
C GLY A 177 -13.30 6.04 -14.99
N SER A 178 -12.22 6.82 -15.10
CA SER A 178 -11.97 7.68 -16.27
C SER A 178 -10.65 7.33 -16.95
N CYS A 179 -10.51 7.76 -18.20
CA CYS A 179 -9.27 7.61 -18.97
C CYS A 179 -8.81 6.14 -19.07
N ASN A 180 -9.73 5.21 -19.34
CA ASN A 180 -9.39 3.77 -19.38
C ASN A 180 -9.03 3.24 -20.77
N GLY A 181 -9.18 4.02 -21.84
CA GLY A 181 -8.71 3.66 -23.17
C GLY A 181 -7.22 3.93 -23.36
N ASP A 182 -6.61 3.30 -24.36
CA ASP A 182 -5.19 3.49 -24.65
C ASP A 182 -4.91 4.94 -25.05
N ALA A 183 -3.83 5.51 -24.54
CA ALA A 183 -3.45 6.92 -24.69
C ALA A 183 -4.55 7.95 -24.32
N SER A 184 -5.63 7.54 -23.67
CA SER A 184 -6.67 8.45 -23.22
C SER A 184 -6.14 9.41 -22.16
N CYS A 185 -6.59 10.67 -22.19
CA CYS A 185 -6.15 11.74 -21.28
C CYS A 185 -4.63 11.95 -21.23
N ARG A 186 -3.87 11.46 -22.22
CA ARG A 186 -2.43 11.72 -22.28
C ARG A 186 -2.20 13.22 -22.42
N LYS A 187 -1.21 13.73 -21.68
CA LYS A 187 -0.87 15.16 -21.61
C LYS A 187 -2.04 16.08 -21.27
N ASN A 188 -3.05 15.55 -20.57
CA ASN A 188 -4.17 16.34 -20.12
C ASN A 188 -3.71 17.35 -19.06
N ALA A 189 -4.18 18.59 -19.17
CA ALA A 189 -3.82 19.71 -18.30
C ALA A 189 -4.98 20.23 -17.45
N ALA A 190 -6.13 19.57 -17.53
CA ALA A 190 -7.35 19.99 -16.86
C ALA A 190 -8.04 18.83 -16.13
N ARG A 191 -8.98 19.17 -15.25
CA ARG A 191 -9.75 18.19 -14.48
C ARG A 191 -10.64 17.33 -15.38
N VAL A 192 -10.66 16.03 -15.11
CA VAL A 192 -11.57 15.05 -15.71
C VAL A 192 -12.51 14.51 -14.64
N GLU A 193 -13.81 14.75 -14.82
CA GLU A 193 -14.84 14.20 -13.92
C GLU A 193 -15.15 12.73 -14.23
N ALA A 194 -15.76 12.06 -13.24
CA ALA A 194 -15.87 10.61 -13.21
C ALA A 194 -16.54 10.01 -14.46
N GLY A 195 -16.07 8.83 -14.86
CA GLY A 195 -16.66 8.07 -15.96
C GLY A 195 -16.48 8.70 -17.35
N SER A 196 -15.42 9.50 -17.54
CA SER A 196 -15.18 10.24 -18.80
C SER A 196 -13.93 9.74 -19.53
N CYS A 197 -13.81 10.08 -20.81
CA CYS A 197 -12.60 9.81 -21.61
C CYS A 197 -12.22 8.32 -21.71
N ASN A 198 -13.19 7.40 -21.75
CA ASN A 198 -12.90 5.96 -21.70
C ASN A 198 -12.66 5.27 -23.05
N GLY A 199 -12.72 5.99 -24.17
CA GLY A 199 -12.33 5.47 -25.48
C GLY A 199 -10.83 5.65 -25.76
N ASP A 200 -10.31 4.94 -26.75
CA ASP A 200 -8.89 5.03 -27.12
C ASP A 200 -8.58 6.43 -27.65
N GLY A 201 -7.53 7.06 -27.12
CA GLY A 201 -7.12 8.42 -27.44
C GLY A 201 -8.15 9.50 -27.06
N ALA A 202 -9.18 9.17 -26.27
CA ALA A 202 -10.15 10.15 -25.81
C ALA A 202 -9.50 11.22 -24.93
N CYS A 203 -9.85 12.50 -25.14
CA CYS A 203 -9.33 13.63 -24.36
C CYS A 203 -7.80 13.79 -24.41
N ASP A 204 -7.13 13.25 -25.43
CA ASP A 204 -5.70 13.45 -25.63
C ASP A 204 -5.38 14.95 -25.77
N HIS A 205 -4.33 15.41 -25.09
CA HIS A 205 -3.90 16.82 -25.01
C HIS A 205 -4.96 17.83 -24.56
N ASN A 206 -5.97 17.39 -23.81
CA ASN A 206 -7.04 18.30 -23.42
C ASN A 206 -6.59 19.35 -22.37
N HIS A 207 -6.99 20.60 -22.58
CA HIS A 207 -6.69 21.74 -21.69
C HIS A 207 -7.94 22.31 -20.98
N ARG A 208 -9.11 21.69 -21.15
CA ARG A 208 -10.39 22.19 -20.61
C ARG A 208 -11.03 21.19 -19.66
N HIS A 209 -11.81 21.70 -18.71
CA HIS A 209 -12.55 20.84 -17.77
C HIS A 209 -13.48 19.86 -18.52
N ILE A 210 -13.31 18.56 -18.28
CA ILE A 210 -14.18 17.51 -18.84
C ILE A 210 -15.27 17.16 -17.84
N ARG A 211 -16.53 17.26 -18.28
CA ARG A 211 -17.70 16.98 -17.45
C ARG A 211 -17.96 15.48 -17.31
N LYS A 212 -18.60 15.10 -16.22
CA LYS A 212 -18.92 13.71 -15.88
C LYS A 212 -19.58 12.97 -17.04
N GLY A 213 -19.10 11.77 -17.34
CA GLY A 213 -19.71 10.86 -18.31
C GLY A 213 -19.55 11.28 -19.77
N THR A 214 -18.66 12.23 -20.08
CA THR A 214 -18.50 12.75 -21.44
C THR A 214 -17.28 12.17 -22.14
N CYS A 215 -17.21 12.33 -23.47
CA CYS A 215 -16.04 11.98 -24.27
C CYS A 215 -15.64 10.49 -24.21
N ASN A 216 -16.61 9.57 -24.14
CA ASN A 216 -16.35 8.14 -23.97
C ASN A 216 -16.20 7.32 -25.27
N GLY A 217 -16.25 7.97 -26.43
CA GLY A 217 -15.91 7.31 -27.70
C GLY A 217 -14.41 7.43 -27.99
N ASP A 218 -13.93 6.61 -28.91
CA ASP A 218 -12.55 6.70 -29.39
C ASP A 218 -12.29 8.07 -30.00
N HIS A 219 -11.14 8.64 -29.66
CA HIS A 219 -10.71 9.99 -30.04
C HIS A 219 -11.74 11.09 -29.72
N ALA A 220 -12.67 10.85 -28.80
CA ALA A 220 -13.68 11.83 -28.44
C ALA A 220 -13.05 13.02 -27.70
N CYS A 221 -13.56 14.21 -28.00
CA CYS A 221 -13.11 15.48 -27.42
C CYS A 221 -11.58 15.69 -27.54
N PRO A 222 -11.03 15.71 -28.77
CA PRO A 222 -9.62 16.02 -28.96
C PRO A 222 -9.31 17.42 -28.41
N GLY A 223 -8.15 17.55 -27.75
CA GLY A 223 -7.65 18.78 -27.13
C GLY A 223 -7.28 19.87 -28.13
#